data_AF-F7M469-F1
#
_entry.id   AF-F7M469-F1
#
_cell.length_a   1.000
_cell.length_b   1.000
_cell.length_c   1.000
_cell.angle_alpha   90.00
_cell.angle_beta   90.00
_cell.angle_gamma   90.00
#
_symmetry.space_group_name_H-M   'P 1'
#
loop_
_entity.id
_entity.type
_entity.pdbx_description
1 polymer ?
#
loop_
_entity_poly.entity_id
_entity_poly.type
_entity_poly.pdbx_seq_one_letter_code
_entity_poly.pdbx_strand_id
1 'polypeptide(L)'
;MTKTKNNSLTHLCIYYKGEKECPFREADKQMFWLGEKWWTEQTELASDAGCERIAPILKEYTNAGLSNFEMYDGVPITLKAVLFNRYCKYAERTDIEGFKDLYQSTYIKG
;
A
#
# COMPACT_ATOMS: atom_id res chain seq x y z
N MET A 1 8.91 9.55 -33.05
CA MET A 1 10.08 9.20 -32.22
C MET A 1 9.60 8.95 -30.81
N THR A 2 9.92 7.76 -30.32
CA THR A 2 9.46 7.05 -29.12
C THR A 2 9.91 7.69 -27.81
N LYS A 3 8.98 7.84 -26.85
CA LYS A 3 9.27 7.87 -25.40
C LYS A 3 7.98 7.73 -24.57
N THR A 4 7.32 6.58 -24.66
CA THR A 4 6.38 6.18 -23.60
C THR A 4 7.22 5.50 -22.52
N LYS A 5 7.90 6.28 -21.68
CA LYS A 5 8.38 5.73 -20.41
C LYS A 5 7.10 5.46 -19.61
N ASN A 6 6.76 4.18 -19.44
CA ASN A 6 5.76 3.75 -18.48
C ASN A 6 6.22 4.25 -17.09
N ASN A 7 5.83 5.47 -16.72
CA ASN A 7 6.04 6.06 -15.39
C ASN A 7 5.02 5.48 -14.40
N SER A 8 4.79 4.17 -14.46
CA SER A 8 3.87 3.54 -13.54
C SER A 8 4.60 3.22 -12.23
N LEU A 9 3.95 3.55 -11.12
CA LEU A 9 4.49 3.28 -9.79
C LEU A 9 4.37 1.80 -9.40
N THR A 10 3.78 0.97 -10.27
CA THR A 10 3.65 -0.50 -10.11
C THR A 10 4.97 -1.23 -9.87
N HIS A 11 6.12 -0.67 -10.26
CA HIS A 11 7.43 -1.24 -9.93
C HIS A 11 7.76 -1.21 -8.44
N LEU A 12 7.07 -0.37 -7.65
CA LEU A 12 7.17 -0.28 -6.18
C LEU A 12 6.16 -1.19 -5.48
N CYS A 13 5.25 -1.80 -6.23
CA CYS A 13 4.21 -2.71 -5.73
C CYS A 13 4.69 -4.15 -5.79
N ILE A 14 4.26 -5.00 -4.84
CA ILE A 14 4.58 -6.42 -4.80
C ILE A 14 3.52 -7.23 -5.55
N TYR A 15 2.24 -6.95 -5.33
CA TYR A 15 1.09 -7.71 -5.84
C TYR A 15 0.44 -7.09 -7.08
N TYR A 16 0.28 -5.77 -7.14
CA TYR A 16 -0.36 -5.07 -8.26
C TYR A 16 0.66 -4.70 -9.35
N LYS A 17 0.48 -5.25 -10.56
CA LYS A 17 1.34 -4.99 -11.72
C LYS A 17 0.63 -4.29 -12.89
N GLY A 18 -0.54 -3.71 -12.62
CA GLY A 18 -1.37 -3.03 -13.63
C GLY A 18 -2.50 -3.88 -14.22
N GLU A 19 -2.78 -5.05 -13.62
CA GLU A 19 -3.89 -5.89 -14.05
C GLU A 19 -5.24 -5.21 -13.82
N LYS A 20 -6.21 -5.48 -14.69
CA LYS A 20 -7.55 -4.91 -14.56
C LYS A 20 -8.30 -5.45 -13.33
N GLU A 21 -8.14 -6.74 -13.06
CA GLU A 21 -8.83 -7.51 -12.03
C GLU A 21 -7.83 -8.22 -11.11
N CYS A 22 -8.22 -8.42 -9.85
CA CYS A 22 -7.38 -9.07 -8.85
C CYS A 22 -7.26 -10.58 -9.16
N PRO A 23 -6.04 -11.12 -9.36
CA PRO A 23 -5.87 -12.55 -9.65
C PRO A 23 -5.91 -13.43 -8.39
N PHE A 24 -5.77 -12.83 -7.20
CA PHE A 24 -5.69 -13.55 -5.93
C PHE A 24 -7.07 -13.92 -5.39
N ARG A 25 -7.16 -15.11 -4.77
CA ARG A 25 -8.39 -15.58 -4.10
C ARG A 25 -8.27 -15.52 -2.58
N GLU A 26 -7.05 -15.51 -2.06
CA GLU A 26 -6.76 -15.38 -0.63
C GLU A 26 -7.07 -13.95 -0.16
N ALA A 27 -7.83 -13.84 0.93
CA ALA A 27 -8.31 -12.56 1.48
C ALA A 27 -7.18 -11.55 1.71
N ASP A 28 -6.08 -11.98 2.32
CA ASP A 28 -4.95 -11.10 2.63
C ASP A 28 -4.26 -10.58 1.36
N LYS A 29 -4.02 -11.47 0.37
CA LYS A 29 -3.43 -11.07 -0.91
C LYS A 29 -4.34 -10.15 -1.71
N GLN A 30 -5.66 -10.36 -1.65
CA GLN A 30 -6.63 -9.44 -2.26
C GLN A 30 -6.56 -8.06 -1.60
N MET A 31 -6.46 -7.99 -0.26
CA MET A 31 -6.33 -6.73 0.47
C MET A 31 -5.05 -5.98 0.06
N PHE A 32 -3.92 -6.68 -0.05
CA PHE A 32 -2.66 -6.08 -0.51
C PHE A 32 -2.76 -5.57 -1.95
N TRP A 33 -3.27 -6.39 -2.87
CA TRP A 33 -3.43 -6.00 -4.28
C TRP A 33 -4.33 -4.77 -4.43
N LEU A 34 -5.47 -4.73 -3.73
CA LEU A 34 -6.39 -3.59 -3.75
C LEU A 34 -5.76 -2.33 -3.12
N GLY A 35 -4.98 -2.49 -2.05
CA GLY A 35 -4.25 -1.40 -1.42
C GLY A 35 -3.22 -0.77 -2.35
N GLU A 36 -2.41 -1.60 -3.01
CA GLU A 36 -1.39 -1.16 -3.98
C GLU A 36 -1.98 -0.51 -5.22
N LYS A 37 -3.06 -1.08 -5.76
CA LYS A 37 -3.80 -0.48 -6.87
C LYS A 37 -4.30 0.91 -6.52
N TRP A 38 -5.00 1.04 -5.38
CA TRP A 38 -5.53 2.32 -4.93
C TRP A 38 -4.41 3.35 -4.71
N TRP A 39 -3.31 2.95 -4.05
CA TRP A 39 -2.16 3.83 -3.82
C TRP A 39 -1.52 4.30 -5.13
N THR A 40 -1.37 3.40 -6.09
CA THR A 40 -0.84 3.72 -7.43
C THR A 40 -1.72 4.74 -8.13
N GLU A 41 -3.04 4.52 -8.16
CA GLU A 41 -4.02 5.43 -8.77
C GLU A 41 -4.02 6.82 -8.10
N GLN A 42 -3.83 6.89 -6.77
CA GLN A 42 -3.75 8.18 -6.07
C GLN A 42 -2.46 8.94 -6.36
N THR A 43 -1.36 8.23 -6.55
CA THR A 43 -0.03 8.83 -6.65
C THR A 43 0.36 9.14 -8.10
N GLU A 44 -0.06 8.32 -9.07
CA GLU A 44 0.21 8.54 -10.50
C GLU A 44 -0.43 9.82 -11.05
N LEU A 45 -1.55 10.26 -10.46
CA LEU A 45 -2.21 11.50 -10.85
C LEU A 45 -1.44 12.77 -10.44
N ALA A 46 -0.43 12.65 -9.56
CA ALA A 46 0.37 13.76 -9.02
C ALA A 46 -0.47 15.01 -8.69
N SER A 47 -1.68 14.79 -8.17
CA SER A 47 -2.69 15.82 -7.96
C SER A 47 -2.81 16.14 -6.47
N ASP A 48 -3.14 17.40 -6.16
CA ASP A 48 -3.38 17.84 -4.79
C ASP A 48 -4.44 16.96 -4.10
N ALA A 49 -5.48 16.56 -4.85
CA ALA A 49 -6.52 15.67 -4.35
C ALA A 49 -6.01 14.27 -3.96
N GLY A 50 -5.00 13.73 -4.65
CA GLY A 50 -4.37 12.46 -4.29
C GLY A 50 -3.57 12.59 -2.99
N CYS A 51 -2.79 13.66 -2.87
CA CYS A 51 -2.05 13.99 -1.65
C CYS A 51 -2.98 14.19 -0.45
N GLU A 52 -4.08 14.93 -0.62
CA GLU A 52 -5.10 15.16 0.41
C GLU A 52 -5.76 13.87 0.90
N ARG A 53 -5.90 12.85 0.03
CA ARG A 53 -6.43 11.53 0.44
C ARG A 53 -5.42 10.67 1.19
N ILE A 54 -4.13 10.77 0.85
CA ILE A 54 -3.07 9.99 1.51
C ILE A 54 -2.63 10.64 2.83
N ALA A 55 -2.60 11.96 2.93
CA ALA A 55 -2.14 12.70 4.11
C ALA A 55 -2.78 12.24 5.44
N PRO A 56 -4.11 12.10 5.57
CA PRO A 56 -4.72 11.62 6.83
C PRO A 56 -4.34 10.16 7.14
N ILE A 57 -4.21 9.31 6.11
CA ILE A 57 -3.81 7.91 6.26
C ILE A 57 -2.36 7.81 6.76
N LEU A 58 -1.45 8.62 6.19
CA LEU A 58 -0.08 8.70 6.67
C LEU A 58 -0.03 9.20 8.12
N LYS A 59 -0.84 10.20 8.48
CA LYS A 59 -0.92 10.71 9.85
C LYS A 59 -1.35 9.62 10.85
N GLU A 60 -2.37 8.83 10.52
CA GLU A 60 -2.81 7.68 11.33
C GLU A 60 -1.68 6.67 11.53
N TYR A 61 -0.97 6.32 10.45
CA TYR A 61 0.17 5.41 10.49
C TYR A 61 1.32 5.93 11.37
N THR A 62 1.66 7.22 11.25
CA THR A 62 2.69 7.82 12.10
C THR A 62 2.26 7.91 13.56
N ASN A 63 0.99 8.22 13.82
CA ASN A 63 0.44 8.27 15.18
C ASN A 63 0.42 6.89 15.85
N ALA A 64 0.30 5.82 15.07
CA ALA A 64 0.46 4.44 15.54
C ALA A 64 1.92 4.05 15.84
N GLY A 65 2.88 4.95 15.69
CA GLY A 65 4.31 4.69 15.97
C GLY A 65 5.03 3.92 14.87
N LEU A 66 4.44 3.81 13.67
CA LEU A 66 4.97 2.99 12.58
C LEU A 66 5.94 3.73 11.64
N SER A 67 6.31 4.98 11.94
CA SER A 67 7.16 5.81 11.06
C SER A 67 8.48 5.16 10.65
N ASN A 68 9.08 4.35 11.51
CA ASN A 68 10.36 3.67 11.27
C ASN A 68 10.19 2.16 10.95
N PHE A 69 8.96 1.68 10.82
CA PHE A 69 8.70 0.25 10.59
C PHE A 69 9.20 -0.18 9.21
N GLU A 70 10.12 -1.15 9.21
CA GLU A 70 10.74 -1.74 8.01
C GLU A 70 11.29 -0.69 7.03
N MET A 71 11.82 0.45 7.50
CA MET A 71 12.12 1.62 6.65
C MET A 71 13.08 1.38 5.47
N TYR A 72 13.76 0.23 5.43
CA TYR A 72 14.74 -0.14 4.40
C TYR A 72 14.28 -1.29 3.49
N ASP A 73 13.03 -1.73 3.57
CA ASP A 73 12.48 -2.83 2.76
C ASP A 73 12.15 -2.45 1.30
N GLY A 74 12.35 -1.19 0.92
CA GLY A 74 12.07 -0.68 -0.43
C GLY A 74 10.61 -0.32 -0.69
N VAL A 75 9.73 -0.46 0.31
CA VAL A 75 8.30 -0.16 0.17
C VAL A 75 8.03 1.27 0.66
N PRO A 76 7.43 2.15 -0.16
CA PRO A 76 7.15 3.54 0.23
C PRO A 76 6.31 3.64 1.51
N ILE A 77 6.67 4.56 2.42
CA ILE A 77 5.94 4.75 3.68
C ILE A 77 4.45 5.09 3.45
N THR A 78 4.13 5.82 2.39
CA THR A 78 2.74 6.12 2.02
C THR A 78 1.97 4.88 1.58
N LEU A 79 2.64 3.91 0.95
CA LEU A 79 2.05 2.62 0.63
C LEU A 79 1.83 1.80 1.90
N LYS A 80 2.83 1.72 2.80
CA LYS A 80 2.66 1.06 4.11
C LYS A 80 1.50 1.65 4.91
N ALA A 81 1.33 2.97 4.90
CA ALA A 81 0.21 3.64 5.54
C ALA A 81 -1.15 3.22 4.94
N VAL A 82 -1.23 3.07 3.62
CA VAL A 82 -2.44 2.54 2.96
C VAL A 82 -2.71 1.11 3.39
N LEU A 83 -1.70 0.24 3.41
CA LEU A 83 -1.85 -1.15 3.84
C LEU A 83 -2.33 -1.25 5.29
N PHE A 84 -1.77 -0.45 6.19
CA PHE A 84 -2.23 -0.36 7.58
C PHE A 84 -3.67 0.14 7.68
N ASN A 85 -4.04 1.21 6.97
CA ASN A 85 -5.41 1.72 6.97
C ASN A 85 -6.41 0.68 6.44
N ARG A 86 -6.03 -0.11 5.43
CA ARG A 86 -6.85 -1.21 4.92
C ARG A 86 -6.93 -2.34 5.94
N TYR A 87 -5.83 -2.74 6.56
CA TYR A 87 -5.82 -3.72 7.65
C TYR A 87 -6.77 -3.29 8.77
N CYS A 88 -6.77 -2.03 9.18
CA CYS A 88 -7.61 -1.58 10.28
C CYS A 88 -9.11 -1.57 9.95
N LYS A 89 -9.46 -1.26 8.70
CA LYS A 89 -10.85 -1.32 8.22
C LYS A 89 -11.30 -2.74 7.90
N TYR A 90 -10.35 -3.61 7.59
CA TYR A 90 -10.61 -5.00 7.25
C TYR A 90 -10.83 -5.81 8.53
N ALA A 91 -12.05 -6.31 8.71
CA ALA A 91 -12.47 -7.06 9.90
C ALA A 91 -12.30 -6.29 11.23
N GLU A 92 -12.40 -4.95 11.19
CA GLU A 92 -12.34 -4.06 12.37
C GLU A 92 -11.09 -4.28 13.25
N ARG A 93 -9.97 -4.69 12.63
CA ARG A 93 -8.73 -4.92 13.35
C ARG A 93 -8.12 -3.58 13.80
N THR A 94 -7.53 -3.54 14.98
CA THR A 94 -6.78 -2.35 15.45
C THR A 94 -5.45 -2.74 16.09
N ASP A 95 -5.03 -3.98 15.87
CA ASP A 95 -3.80 -4.54 16.42
C ASP A 95 -2.59 -4.15 15.56
N ILE A 96 -1.73 -3.30 16.11
CA ILE A 96 -0.49 -2.84 15.47
C ILE A 96 0.48 -4.00 15.29
N GLU A 97 0.63 -4.88 16.28
CA GLU A 97 1.55 -6.03 16.18
C GLU A 97 1.01 -7.05 15.18
N GLY A 98 -0.31 -7.29 15.18
CA GLY A 98 -0.97 -8.11 14.17
C GLY A 98 -0.80 -7.58 12.74
N PHE A 99 -0.72 -6.26 12.54
CA PHE A 99 -0.36 -5.69 11.23
C PHE A 99 1.10 -5.97 10.87
N LYS A 100 2.04 -5.75 11.81
CA LYS A 100 3.48 -5.98 11.56
C LYS A 100 3.75 -7.44 11.22
N ASP A 101 3.14 -8.36 11.96
CA ASP A 101 3.25 -9.79 11.73
C ASP A 101 2.74 -10.16 10.34
N LEU A 102 1.53 -9.71 9.98
CA LEU A 102 0.95 -9.96 8.65
C LEU A 102 1.84 -9.38 7.52
N TYR A 103 2.40 -8.20 7.75
CA TYR A 103 3.29 -7.54 6.80
C TYR A 103 4.57 -8.37 6.56
N GLN A 104 5.25 -8.77 7.63
CA GLN A 104 6.51 -9.52 7.56
C GLN A 104 6.31 -10.98 7.14
N SER A 105 5.20 -11.60 7.58
CA SER A 105 4.93 -13.01 7.31
C SER A 105 4.44 -13.25 5.89
N THR A 106 3.73 -12.28 5.31
CA THR A 106 2.97 -12.45 4.07
C THR A 106 3.30 -11.37 3.05
N TYR A 107 3.09 -10.08 3.36
CA TYR A 107 3.19 -9.01 2.35
C TYR A 107 4.58 -8.95 1.70
N ILE A 108 5.65 -8.88 2.50
CA ILE A 108 7.02 -8.70 1.97
C ILE A 108 7.53 -9.93 1.21
N LYS A 109 6.87 -11.08 1.36
CA LYS A 109 7.29 -12.34 0.73
C LYS A 109 6.75 -12.53 -0.68
N GLY A 110 5.75 -11.74 -1.10
CA GLY A 110 5.19 -11.74 -2.46
C GLY A 110 4.61 -13.07 -2.88
#